data_AF-A0A7V8Z310-F1
#
_entry.id   AF-A0A7V8Z310-F1
#
_cell.length_a   1.000
_cell.length_b   1.000
_cell.length_c   1.000
_cell.angle_alpha   90.00
_cell.angle_beta   90.00
_cell.angle_gamma   90.00
#
_symmetry.space_group_name_H-M   'P 1'
#
loop_
_entity.id
_entity.type
_entity.pdbx_description
1 polymer ?
#
loop_
_entity_poly.entity_id
_entity_poly.type
_entity_poly.pdbx_seq_one_letter_code
_entity_poly.pdbx_strand_id
1 'polypeptide(L)' 'MSYAVLFPGQGSQYVGMGGDVFATRGDLLVDVADQILGWSLSQLCAAGPEEDLTRTEQA' A
#
# COMPACT_ATOMS: atom_id res chain seq x y z
N MET A 1 -18.08 15.60 -21.25
CA MET A 1 -17.80 15.50 -19.81
C MET A 1 -16.36 15.03 -19.66
N SER A 2 -15.54 15.70 -18.85
CA SER A 2 -14.16 15.26 -18.59
C SER A 2 -14.05 14.79 -17.15
N TYR A 3 -13.31 13.71 -16.92
CA TYR A 3 -13.04 13.16 -15.60
C TYR A 3 -11.55 13.29 -15.29
N ALA A 4 -11.23 13.55 -14.03
CA ALA A 4 -9.88 13.50 -13.50
C ALA A 4 -9.86 12.52 -12.31
N VAL A 5 -8.79 11.73 -12.22
CA VAL A 5 -8.54 10.84 -11.10
C VAL A 5 -7.33 11.37 -10.36
N LEU A 6 -7.47 11.55 -9.05
CA LEU A 6 -6.42 12.03 -8.16
C LEU A 6 -6.05 10.91 -7.20
N PHE A 7 -4.77 10.78 -6.92
CA PHE A 7 -4.23 9.82 -5.97
C PHE A 7 -3.65 10.58 -4.77
N PRO A 8 -3.93 10.14 -3.54
CA PRO A 8 -3.39 10.79 -2.34
C PRO A 8 -1.86 10.60 -2.25
N GLY A 9 -1.19 11.54 -1.60
CA GLY A 9 0.25 11.48 -1.32
C GLY A 9 0.55 11.01 0.11
N GLN A 10 1.83 11.14 0.50
CA GLN A 10 2.32 10.83 1.85
C GLN A 10 1.50 11.57 2.93
N GLY A 11 1.17 10.88 4.01
CA GLY A 11 0.34 11.34 5.11
C GLY A 11 -1.10 10.80 5.06
N SER A 12 -1.48 10.12 3.99
CA SER A 12 -2.81 9.50 3.86
C SER A 12 -2.85 8.02 4.25
N GLN A 13 -1.69 7.42 4.52
CA GLN A 13 -1.56 6.02 4.93
C GLN A 13 -2.11 5.76 6.34
N TYR A 14 -2.61 4.56 6.57
CA TYR A 14 -3.07 4.09 7.87
C TYR A 14 -2.98 2.56 7.96
N VAL A 15 -2.85 2.02 9.18
CA VAL A 15 -2.82 0.58 9.42
C VAL A 15 -4.17 -0.04 9.06
N GLY A 16 -4.15 -1.04 8.19
CA GLY A 16 -5.30 -1.69 7.58
C GLY A 16 -5.62 -1.24 6.15
N MET A 17 -4.90 -0.25 5.60
CA MET A 17 -5.17 0.24 4.24
C MET A 17 -4.98 -0.85 3.18
N GLY A 18 -5.77 -0.78 2.10
CA GLY A 18 -5.65 -1.70 0.96
C GLY A 18 -6.21 -3.11 1.20
N GLY A 19 -6.73 -3.44 2.38
CA GLY A 19 -7.21 -4.78 2.73
C GLY A 19 -8.15 -5.42 1.71
N ASP A 20 -9.22 -4.72 1.32
CA ASP A 20 -10.19 -5.22 0.33
C ASP A 20 -9.56 -5.43 -1.05
N VAL A 21 -8.61 -4.56 -1.43
CA VAL A 21 -7.91 -4.62 -2.72
C VAL A 21 -6.94 -5.79 -2.72
N PHE A 22 -6.18 -6.00 -1.65
CA PHE A 22 -5.27 -7.14 -1.53
C PHE A 22 -6.01 -8.47 -1.50
N ALA A 23 -7.17 -8.53 -0.82
CA ALA A 23 -8.00 -9.73 -0.79
C ALA A 23 -8.58 -10.10 -2.17
N THR A 24 -8.88 -9.11 -3.01
CA THR A 24 -9.54 -9.34 -4.30
C THR A 24 -8.60 -9.36 -5.50
N ARG A 25 -7.43 -8.69 -5.41
CA ARG A 25 -6.48 -8.47 -6.51
C ARG A 25 -5.01 -8.59 -6.05
N GLY A 26 -4.75 -9.41 -5.03
CA GLY A 26 -3.41 -9.60 -4.46
C GLY A 26 -2.38 -10.09 -5.48
N ASP A 27 -2.80 -10.91 -6.44
CA ASP A 27 -1.98 -11.44 -7.54
C ASP A 27 -1.36 -10.35 -8.43
N LEU A 28 -2.04 -9.21 -8.58
CA LEU A 28 -1.58 -8.13 -9.46
C LEU A 28 -0.77 -7.06 -8.75
N LEU A 29 -0.88 -6.99 -7.42
CA LEU A 29 -0.39 -5.85 -6.63
C LEU A 29 0.59 -6.29 -5.56
N VAL A 30 0.26 -7.33 -4.79
CA VAL A 30 1.06 -7.77 -3.65
C VAL A 30 2.24 -8.61 -4.11
N ASP A 31 1.99 -9.66 -4.90
CA ASP A 31 3.06 -10.60 -5.28
C ASP A 31 4.20 -9.89 -6.05
N VAL A 32 3.83 -8.98 -6.95
CA VAL A 32 4.78 -8.19 -7.74
C VAL A 32 5.51 -7.18 -6.86
N ALA A 33 4.79 -6.48 -5.97
CA ALA A 33 5.42 -5.50 -5.07
C ALA A 33 6.39 -6.18 -4.10
N ASP A 34 5.98 -7.27 -3.47
CA ASP A 34 6.78 -8.01 -2.50
C ASP A 34 8.06 -8.56 -3.16
N GLN A 35 7.98 -9.03 -4.42
CA GLN A 35 9.15 -9.47 -5.18
C GLN A 35 10.13 -8.33 -5.48
N ILE A 36 9.63 -7.13 -5.82
CA ILE A 36 10.46 -5.96 -6.15
C ILE A 36 11.10 -5.37 -4.89
N LEU A 37 10.33 -5.27 -3.81
CA LEU A 37 10.73 -4.64 -2.56
C LEU A 37 11.62 -5.55 -1.72
N GLY A 38 11.46 -6.87 -1.82
CA GLY A 38 12.17 -7.86 -0.99
C GLY A 38 11.62 -7.96 0.44
N TRP A 39 10.47 -7.33 0.71
CA TRP A 39 9.73 -7.36 1.97
C TRP A 39 8.23 -7.27 1.66
N SER A 40 7.38 -7.63 2.64
CA SER A 40 5.94 -7.70 2.39
C SER A 40 5.23 -6.37 2.59
N LEU A 41 4.83 -5.74 1.49
CA LEU A 41 4.06 -4.49 1.50
C LEU A 41 2.69 -4.71 2.13
N SER A 42 2.04 -5.83 1.80
CA SER A 42 0.73 -6.14 2.35
C SER A 42 0.74 -6.30 3.88
N GLN A 43 1.80 -6.89 4.45
CA GLN A 43 1.92 -7.02 5.91
C GLN A 43 2.14 -5.67 6.58
N LEU A 44 3.00 -4.81 6.02
CA LEU A 44 3.19 -3.45 6.51
C LEU A 44 1.87 -2.67 6.51
N CYS A 45 1.14 -2.69 5.39
CA CYS A 45 -0.14 -2.02 5.26
C CYS A 45 -1.20 -2.60 6.20
N ALA A 46 -1.25 -3.91 6.42
CA ALA A 46 -2.29 -4.57 7.21
C ALA A 46 -2.09 -4.42 8.73
N ALA A 47 -0.85 -4.52 9.20
CA ALA A 47 -0.56 -4.63 10.63
C ALA A 47 0.81 -4.06 11.05
N GLY A 48 1.52 -3.39 10.14
CA GLY A 48 2.83 -2.81 10.44
C GLY A 48 2.75 -1.65 11.44
N PRO A 49 3.87 -1.31 12.12
CA PRO A 49 3.94 -0.13 12.96
C PRO A 49 3.63 1.14 12.14
N GLU A 50 2.85 2.05 12.70
CA GLU A 50 2.52 3.33 12.05
C GLU A 50 3.80 4.16 11.75
N GLU A 51 4.79 4.05 12.63
CA GLU A 51 6.10 4.69 12.46
C GLU A 51 6.81 4.22 11.20
N ASP A 52 6.75 2.91 10.88
CA ASP A 52 7.35 2.38 9.65
C ASP A 52 6.54 2.82 8.44
N LEU A 53 5.21 2.67 8.49
CA LEU A 53 4.29 3.01 7.41
C LEU A 53 4.41 4.47 6.96
N THR A 54 4.83 5.37 7.86
CA THR A 54 4.95 6.81 7.60
C THR A 54 6.35 7.25 7.15
N ARG A 55 7.32 6.34 7.08
CA ARG A 55 8.69 6.68 6.63
C ARG A 55 8.70 7.05 5.16
N THR A 56 9.34 8.17 4.84
CA THR A 56 9.46 8.66 3.46
C THR A 56 10.15 7.69 2.50
N GLU A 57 11.02 6.80 3.01
CA GLU A 57 11.65 5.75 2.20
C GLU A 57 10.71 4.60 1.78
N GLN A 58 9.49 4.54 2.33
CA GLN A 58 8.45 3.57 2.00
C GLN A 58 7.28 4.19 1.20
N ALA A 59 7.43 5.45 0.76
CA ALA A 59 6.46 6.16 -0.06
C ALA A 59 6.54 5.78 -1.55
#